data_AF-A0A559PRJ0-F1
#
_entry.id   AF-A0A559PRJ0-F1
#
_cell.length_a   1.000
_cell.length_b   1.000
_cell.length_c   1.000
_cell.angle_alpha   90.00
_cell.angle_beta   90.00
_cell.angle_gamma   90.00
#
_symmetry.space_group_name_H-M   'P 1'
#
loop_
_entity.id
_entity.type
_entity.pdbx_description
1 polymer ?
#
loop_
_entity_poly.entity_id
_entity_poly.type
_entity_poly.pdbx_seq_one_letter_code
_entity_poly.pdbx_strand_id
1 'polypeptide(L)'
;MKQAKITFILLTVAILVFSCNNNRTSKDKTLNQNITSIKLPSTNSDKGIIKNLESGCSYNEDSKGDEIEIYLADKKEIDVIQNITSFSGIPLNFKIYQADIENAVATIINNERFILYDKRLLDFADSETNSYWSSISILAHEIGHHLSGHTLKELEDSHKAELEADNFSGFVLYKMGASLDQATKAIKKLGSNVESASHPKKEDRIRAIKEGWEKAYNLDYKSAIPPPLSENPNDFYEYTMDMLYNQENLEFYSRISDGYDFMYGVITDSNLEDQMVENVVMEIIKTGKKWETNYGSLNGKRIKFNLDYGYGPNMCSACMRQLPELLKAGRRVKFAFDEGRPDGGSSLNGVFFLSYVKAVEQEEIDFYLRNSNNLGFKKVIEDFLLAEENRSFEKINQYYSSNLKRYWNTNYPTSKELYTQYQNAWSNTKFAQNIIQKIQIVNPTTYILYTNFRFFDLKAGTYKDIKSEVKFVFNKEGKIVEIYGV
;
A
#
# COMPACT_ATOMS: atom_id res chain seq x y z
N MET A 1 6.35 -67.35 -10.77
CA MET A 1 6.20 -65.88 -10.69
C MET A 1 5.62 -65.54 -9.32
N LYS A 2 6.48 -65.17 -8.36
CA LYS A 2 6.08 -64.68 -7.02
C LYS A 2 6.20 -63.16 -7.04
N GLN A 3 5.09 -62.45 -6.94
CA GLN A 3 5.09 -60.99 -6.75
C GLN A 3 5.50 -60.68 -5.32
N ALA A 4 6.65 -60.01 -5.17
CA ALA A 4 7.07 -59.42 -3.91
C ALA A 4 6.20 -58.19 -3.63
N LYS A 5 5.42 -58.24 -2.55
CA LYS A 5 4.80 -57.05 -1.97
C LYS A 5 5.90 -56.26 -1.25
N ILE A 6 6.33 -55.16 -1.87
CA ILE A 6 7.16 -54.15 -1.21
C ILE A 6 6.21 -53.34 -0.32
N THR A 7 6.30 -53.56 0.98
CA THR A 7 5.63 -52.74 2.00
C THR A 7 6.36 -51.40 2.06
N PHE A 8 5.80 -50.36 1.45
CA PHE A 8 6.21 -48.98 1.69
C PHE A 8 5.80 -48.62 3.11
N ILE A 9 6.77 -48.57 4.03
CA ILE A 9 6.58 -47.92 5.33
C ILE A 9 6.54 -46.42 5.01
N LEU A 10 5.33 -45.86 4.94
CA LEU A 10 5.11 -44.42 4.98
C LEU A 10 5.55 -43.96 6.37
N LEU A 11 6.81 -43.56 6.51
CA LEU A 11 7.26 -42.80 7.67
C LEU A 11 6.74 -41.37 7.45
N THR A 12 5.52 -41.08 7.88
CA THR A 12 5.04 -39.71 8.05
C THR A 12 5.87 -39.07 9.16
N VAL A 13 7.02 -38.52 8.79
CA VAL A 13 7.71 -37.53 9.61
C VAL A 13 6.87 -36.27 9.55
N ALA A 14 5.98 -36.10 10.51
CA ALA A 14 5.31 -34.85 10.74
C ALA A 14 6.40 -33.85 11.17
N ILE A 15 6.88 -33.02 10.24
CA ILE A 15 7.68 -31.84 10.58
C ILE A 15 6.70 -30.84 11.18
N LEU A 16 6.63 -30.93 12.50
CA LEU A 16 5.85 -30.06 13.34
C LEU A 16 6.71 -28.84 13.63
N VAL A 17 6.34 -27.71 13.03
CA VAL A 17 6.83 -26.40 13.47
C VAL A 17 6.20 -26.16 14.85
N PHE A 18 6.97 -26.43 15.90
CA PHE A 18 6.46 -26.49 17.27
C PHE A 18 6.83 -25.26 18.13
N SER A 19 6.07 -25.18 19.24
CA SER A 19 5.76 -24.13 20.22
C SER A 19 6.87 -23.54 21.11
N CYS A 20 7.00 -22.21 21.22
CA CYS A 20 7.57 -21.59 22.43
C CYS A 20 6.53 -21.59 23.57
N ASN A 21 6.91 -22.04 24.78
CA ASN A 21 6.04 -22.06 25.96
C ASN A 21 6.38 -20.89 26.90
N ASN A 22 5.36 -20.16 27.35
CA ASN A 22 5.50 -19.07 28.34
C ASN A 22 5.17 -19.61 29.73
N ASN A 23 6.16 -19.84 30.58
CA ASN A 23 5.96 -19.93 32.03
C ASN A 23 7.26 -19.64 32.81
N ARG A 24 7.45 -18.39 33.26
CA ARG A 24 8.28 -18.10 34.43
C ARG A 24 7.42 -17.60 35.57
N THR A 25 7.11 -18.51 36.50
CA THR A 25 6.62 -18.12 37.83
C THR A 25 7.79 -17.55 38.63
N SER A 26 7.56 -16.41 39.26
CA SER A 26 8.52 -15.67 40.07
C SER A 26 9.03 -16.49 41.25
N LYS A 27 10.29 -16.93 41.22
CA LYS A 27 11.07 -17.21 42.43
C LYS A 27 12.51 -16.74 42.25
N ASP A 28 12.94 -15.95 43.23
CA ASP A 28 14.29 -15.41 43.48
C ASP A 28 15.43 -16.24 42.88
N LYS A 29 16.27 -15.60 42.05
CA LYS A 29 17.61 -16.10 41.72
C LYS A 29 18.62 -14.95 41.68
N THR A 30 19.63 -15.12 42.53
CA THR A 30 20.97 -14.55 42.49
C THR A 30 21.52 -14.42 41.05
N LEU A 31 22.04 -13.22 40.73
CA LEU A 31 22.72 -12.89 39.48
C LEU A 31 24.03 -13.71 39.34
N ASN A 32 24.00 -14.78 38.54
CA ASN A 32 25.18 -15.26 37.83
C ASN A 32 24.92 -14.98 36.35
N GLN A 33 25.49 -13.90 35.81
CA GLN A 33 25.44 -13.60 34.38
C GLN A 33 26.37 -14.57 33.65
N ASN A 34 25.81 -15.60 33.01
CA ASN A 34 26.55 -16.46 32.10
C ASN A 34 26.80 -15.68 30.79
N ILE A 35 28.02 -15.16 30.61
CA ILE A 35 28.40 -14.42 29.40
C ILE A 35 28.31 -15.35 28.18
N THR A 36 27.56 -14.95 27.15
CA THR A 36 27.51 -15.62 25.84
C THR A 36 28.91 -15.64 25.24
N SER A 37 29.43 -16.82 24.88
CA SER A 37 30.74 -16.94 24.23
C SER A 37 30.60 -17.57 22.85
N ILE A 38 31.36 -17.08 21.88
CA ILE A 38 31.32 -17.57 20.50
C ILE A 38 32.72 -17.87 19.99
N LYS A 39 32.89 -19.07 19.45
CA LYS A 39 34.05 -19.47 18.66
C LYS A 39 33.58 -19.74 17.24
N LEU A 40 34.00 -18.91 16.29
CA LEU A 40 33.59 -19.05 14.89
C LEU A 40 34.38 -20.16 14.18
N PRO A 41 33.76 -20.88 13.23
CA PRO A 41 34.48 -21.82 12.36
C PRO A 41 35.42 -21.04 11.43
N SER A 42 36.64 -21.55 11.23
CA SER A 42 37.66 -20.89 10.39
C SER A 42 37.74 -21.47 8.97
N THR A 43 37.34 -22.73 8.80
CA THR A 43 37.30 -23.43 7.51
C THR A 43 36.02 -24.27 7.40
N ASN A 44 35.71 -24.78 6.19
CA ASN A 44 34.51 -25.60 5.95
C ASN A 44 34.50 -26.92 6.74
N SER A 45 35.67 -27.40 7.19
CA SER A 45 35.80 -28.62 7.99
C SER A 45 35.78 -28.37 9.49
N ASP A 46 35.88 -27.10 9.92
CA ASP A 46 35.93 -26.75 11.32
C ASP A 46 34.53 -26.47 11.85
N LYS A 47 34.25 -26.94 13.07
CA LYS A 47 33.08 -26.49 13.82
C LYS A 47 33.40 -25.30 14.71
N GLY A 48 32.49 -24.34 14.74
CA GLY A 48 32.39 -23.31 15.76
C GLY A 48 31.39 -23.72 16.85
N ILE A 49 31.39 -22.97 17.95
CA ILE A 49 30.52 -23.22 19.11
C ILE A 49 30.02 -21.88 19.64
N ILE A 50 28.71 -21.77 19.85
CA ILE A 50 28.06 -20.69 20.61
C ILE A 50 27.64 -21.26 21.95
N LYS A 51 28.09 -20.67 23.06
CA LYS A 51 27.67 -21.08 24.42
C LYS A 51 26.81 -20.03 25.09
N ASN A 52 25.88 -20.49 25.92
CA ASN A 52 25.00 -19.63 26.72
C ASN A 52 24.25 -18.59 25.87
N LEU A 53 23.74 -18.98 24.69
CA LEU A 53 22.94 -18.07 23.88
C LEU A 53 21.68 -17.68 24.67
N GLU A 54 21.67 -16.46 25.22
CA GLU A 54 20.45 -15.85 25.73
C GLU A 54 19.49 -15.72 24.55
N SER A 55 18.29 -16.27 24.74
CA SER A 55 17.23 -16.50 23.76
C SER A 55 17.08 -15.39 22.71
N GLY A 56 17.63 -15.62 21.52
CA GLY A 56 16.91 -15.29 20.28
C GLY A 56 15.77 -16.31 20.10
N CYS A 57 14.74 -16.02 19.30
CA CYS A 57 13.57 -16.89 19.10
C CYS A 57 13.97 -18.36 18.83
N SER A 58 14.02 -19.19 19.87
CA SER A 58 14.43 -20.60 19.80
C SER A 58 13.71 -21.42 20.87
N TYR A 59 13.44 -22.68 20.53
CA TYR A 59 12.22 -23.43 20.83
C TYR A 59 12.25 -24.35 22.07
N ASN A 60 13.39 -24.71 22.65
CA ASN A 60 13.43 -25.78 23.66
C ASN A 60 13.93 -25.32 25.05
N GLU A 61 13.08 -25.49 26.07
CA GLU A 61 13.49 -25.44 27.49
C GLU A 61 14.09 -26.77 28.00
N ASP A 62 14.17 -27.84 27.21
CA ASP A 62 14.65 -29.16 27.69
C ASP A 62 15.66 -29.91 26.80
N SER A 63 16.47 -29.18 26.02
CA SER A 63 17.73 -29.73 25.49
C SER A 63 18.83 -28.66 25.45
N LYS A 64 19.20 -28.15 26.62
CA LYS A 64 20.49 -27.49 26.79
C LYS A 64 21.62 -28.50 26.56
N GLY A 65 22.11 -28.57 25.33
CA GLY A 65 23.54 -28.39 25.21
C GLY A 65 23.81 -26.94 25.59
N ASP A 66 24.68 -26.67 26.55
CA ASP A 66 25.18 -25.32 26.82
C ASP A 66 25.94 -24.70 25.61
N GLU A 67 25.89 -25.37 24.45
CA GLU A 67 26.72 -25.24 23.27
C GLU A 67 25.87 -25.56 22.02
N ILE A 68 25.78 -24.62 21.08
CA ILE A 68 25.23 -24.78 19.73
C ILE A 68 26.43 -24.90 18.79
N GLU A 69 26.49 -25.96 17.99
CA GLU A 69 27.51 -26.12 16.97
C GLU A 69 27.14 -25.30 15.73
N ILE A 70 28.12 -24.55 15.21
CA ILE A 70 27.94 -23.73 14.02
C ILE A 70 28.99 -24.06 12.95
N TYR A 71 28.59 -23.98 11.69
CA TYR A 71 29.41 -24.27 10.52
C TYR A 71 29.29 -23.12 9.51
N LEU A 72 30.27 -22.96 8.63
CA LEU A 72 30.20 -21.95 7.58
C LEU A 72 28.96 -22.19 6.69
N ALA A 73 28.25 -21.12 6.34
CA ALA A 73 27.11 -21.20 5.43
C ALA A 73 27.53 -21.66 4.03
N ASP A 74 26.68 -22.41 3.34
CA ASP A 74 26.94 -22.74 1.94
C ASP A 74 26.85 -21.47 1.09
N LYS A 75 27.54 -21.49 -0.06
CA LYS A 75 27.54 -20.37 -1.01
C LYS A 75 26.11 -19.95 -1.41
N LYS A 76 25.20 -20.93 -1.55
CA LYS A 76 23.78 -20.68 -1.88
C LYS A 76 23.14 -19.72 -0.88
N GLU A 77 23.24 -19.99 0.41
CA GLU A 77 22.61 -19.14 1.44
C GLU A 77 23.31 -17.78 1.58
N ILE A 78 24.63 -17.72 1.38
CA ILE A 78 25.35 -16.44 1.32
C ILE A 78 24.83 -15.57 0.17
N ASP A 79 24.71 -16.14 -1.03
CA ASP A 79 24.20 -15.44 -2.22
C ASP A 79 22.72 -15.02 -2.00
N VAL A 80 21.92 -15.85 -1.31
CA VAL A 80 20.52 -15.52 -0.97
C VAL A 80 20.44 -14.32 -0.03
N ILE A 81 21.21 -14.28 1.06
CA ILE A 81 21.21 -13.14 1.99
C ILE A 81 21.71 -11.87 1.29
N GLN A 82 22.72 -11.98 0.42
CA GLN A 82 23.18 -10.86 -0.41
C GLN A 82 22.08 -10.33 -1.33
N ASN A 83 21.31 -11.21 -1.96
CA ASN A 83 20.18 -10.79 -2.79
C ASN A 83 19.08 -10.15 -1.95
N ILE A 84 18.67 -10.76 -0.82
CA ILE A 84 17.63 -10.19 0.05
C ILE A 84 18.03 -8.79 0.51
N THR A 85 19.27 -8.61 0.97
CA THR A 85 19.78 -7.31 1.42
C THR A 85 19.85 -6.28 0.29
N SER A 86 20.35 -6.68 -0.88
CA SER A 86 20.40 -5.83 -2.08
C SER A 86 19.01 -5.36 -2.53
N PHE A 87 18.05 -6.28 -2.68
CA PHE A 87 16.68 -5.96 -3.09
C PHE A 87 15.85 -5.27 -1.99
N SER A 88 16.34 -5.27 -0.75
CA SER A 88 15.79 -4.47 0.36
C SER A 88 16.43 -3.09 0.48
N GLY A 89 17.51 -2.81 -0.27
CA GLY A 89 18.24 -1.54 -0.19
C GLY A 89 19.03 -1.35 1.12
N ILE A 90 19.43 -2.44 1.79
CA ILE A 90 20.20 -2.41 3.05
C ILE A 90 21.60 -2.99 2.85
N PRO A 91 22.61 -2.52 3.60
CA PRO A 91 23.93 -3.14 3.56
C PRO A 91 23.88 -4.57 4.12
N LEU A 92 24.75 -5.44 3.61
CA LEU A 92 24.95 -6.77 4.18
C LEU A 92 25.61 -6.66 5.56
N ASN A 93 24.81 -6.73 6.62
CA ASN A 93 25.26 -6.63 8.01
C ASN A 93 24.85 -7.84 8.87
N PHE A 94 24.55 -8.97 8.23
CA PHE A 94 24.19 -10.23 8.87
C PHE A 94 25.32 -11.24 8.69
N LYS A 95 25.69 -11.93 9.77
CA LYS A 95 26.55 -13.11 9.71
C LYS A 95 25.69 -14.36 9.65
N ILE A 96 25.79 -15.12 8.58
CA ILE A 96 25.01 -16.34 8.40
C ILE A 96 25.86 -17.58 8.67
N TYR A 97 25.33 -18.51 9.46
CA TYR A 97 25.97 -19.79 9.77
C TYR A 97 24.95 -20.92 9.76
N GLN A 98 25.39 -22.07 9.28
CA GLN A 98 24.68 -23.32 9.55
C GLN A 98 24.77 -23.62 11.05
N ALA A 99 23.71 -24.13 11.65
CA ALA A 99 23.68 -24.49 13.05
C ALA A 99 22.97 -25.83 13.27
N ASP A 100 23.37 -26.56 14.30
CA ASP A 100 22.74 -27.81 14.73
C ASP A 100 21.43 -27.59 15.52
N ILE A 101 20.65 -26.62 15.06
CA ILE A 101 19.30 -26.31 15.53
C ILE A 101 18.29 -27.02 14.62
N GLU A 102 17.06 -27.21 15.06
CA GLU A 102 15.96 -27.74 14.22
C GLU A 102 15.07 -26.60 13.68
N ASN A 103 15.66 -25.42 13.44
CA ASN A 103 14.94 -24.23 13.00
C ASN A 103 15.85 -23.24 12.24
N ALA A 104 15.35 -22.05 11.91
CA ALA A 104 16.16 -20.86 11.66
C ALA A 104 15.92 -19.84 12.79
N VAL A 105 16.93 -19.01 13.08
CA VAL A 105 16.82 -17.96 14.11
C VAL A 105 17.70 -16.75 13.82
N ALA A 106 17.09 -15.57 13.92
CA ALA A 106 17.77 -14.28 14.03
C ALA A 106 18.16 -13.99 15.49
N THR A 107 19.42 -13.63 15.73
CA THR A 107 19.92 -13.30 17.08
C THR A 107 21.05 -12.28 17.07
N ILE A 108 21.31 -11.63 18.20
CA ILE A 108 22.43 -10.69 18.37
C ILE A 108 23.40 -11.29 19.37
N ILE A 109 24.66 -11.47 18.94
CA ILE A 109 25.74 -11.98 19.79
C ILE A 109 26.87 -10.95 19.73
N ASN A 110 27.34 -10.49 20.89
CA ASN A 110 28.41 -9.49 20.98
C ASN A 110 28.15 -8.24 20.11
N ASN A 111 26.90 -7.77 20.08
CA ASN A 111 26.45 -6.62 19.29
C ASN A 111 26.54 -6.78 17.77
N GLU A 112 26.69 -8.01 17.27
CA GLU A 112 26.66 -8.36 15.85
C GLU A 112 25.41 -9.20 15.54
N ARG A 113 24.87 -9.06 14.34
CA ARG A 113 23.62 -9.73 13.92
C ARG A 113 23.95 -11.07 13.26
N PHE A 114 23.33 -12.14 13.77
CA PHE A 114 23.52 -13.51 13.31
C PHE A 114 22.21 -14.10 12.81
N ILE A 115 22.29 -14.83 11.69
CA ILE A 115 21.24 -15.72 11.21
C ILE A 115 21.80 -17.13 11.29
N LEU A 116 21.21 -17.95 12.15
CA LEU A 116 21.56 -19.36 12.31
C LEU A 116 20.47 -20.19 11.66
N TYR A 117 20.83 -21.21 10.87
CA TYR A 117 19.84 -22.04 10.19
C TYR A 117 20.21 -23.52 10.18
N ASP A 118 19.19 -24.37 10.27
CA ASP A 118 19.30 -25.79 9.92
C ASP A 118 19.29 -25.95 8.40
N LYS A 119 20.37 -26.47 7.83
CA LYS A 119 20.42 -26.81 6.41
C LYS A 119 19.32 -27.80 6.01
N ARG A 120 18.99 -28.76 6.89
CA ARG A 120 17.97 -29.77 6.63
C ARG A 120 16.58 -29.16 6.52
N LEU A 121 16.29 -28.11 7.31
CA LEU A 121 15.03 -27.38 7.22
C LEU A 121 14.89 -26.69 5.86
N LEU A 122 15.92 -25.98 5.41
CA LEU A 122 15.88 -25.26 4.14
C LEU A 122 15.76 -26.23 2.96
N ASP A 123 16.55 -27.30 2.94
CA ASP A 123 16.50 -28.32 1.90
C ASP A 123 15.13 -29.03 1.88
N PHE A 124 14.57 -29.34 3.06
CA PHE A 124 13.23 -29.92 3.18
C PHE A 124 12.14 -28.97 2.68
N ALA A 125 12.22 -27.68 3.03
CA ALA A 125 11.25 -26.68 2.60
C ALA A 125 11.22 -26.57 1.07
N ASP A 126 12.39 -26.50 0.43
CA ASP A 126 12.51 -26.45 -1.02
C ASP A 126 11.97 -27.74 -1.68
N SER A 127 12.30 -28.92 -1.13
CA SER A 127 11.89 -30.21 -1.71
C SER A 127 10.39 -30.47 -1.57
N GLU A 128 9.82 -30.24 -0.38
CA GLU A 128 8.40 -30.52 -0.11
C GLU A 128 7.45 -29.58 -0.83
N THR A 129 7.92 -28.37 -1.12
CA THR A 129 7.14 -27.38 -1.87
C THR A 129 7.47 -27.39 -3.36
N ASN A 130 8.52 -28.10 -3.79
CA ASN A 130 9.10 -28.00 -5.13
C ASN A 130 9.26 -26.52 -5.52
N SER A 131 9.95 -25.74 -4.69
CA SER A 131 10.09 -24.29 -4.85
C SER A 131 11.33 -23.75 -4.16
N TYR A 132 12.24 -23.20 -4.96
CA TYR A 132 13.42 -22.45 -4.50
C TYR A 132 13.08 -21.26 -3.57
N TRP A 133 11.88 -20.67 -3.72
CA TRP A 133 11.45 -19.53 -2.92
C TRP A 133 11.13 -19.87 -1.45
N SER A 134 11.01 -21.15 -1.12
CA SER A 134 10.58 -21.55 0.22
C SER A 134 11.69 -21.35 1.25
N SER A 135 12.91 -21.78 0.96
CA SER A 135 14.08 -21.47 1.80
C SER A 135 14.39 -19.98 1.85
N ILE A 136 14.22 -19.24 0.75
CA ILE A 136 14.37 -17.78 0.72
C ILE A 136 13.35 -17.10 1.64
N SER A 137 12.08 -17.54 1.61
CA SER A 137 11.03 -16.98 2.46
C SER A 137 11.37 -17.10 3.94
N ILE A 138 11.95 -18.23 4.36
CA ILE A 138 12.42 -18.47 5.73
C ILE A 138 13.56 -17.50 6.08
N LEU A 139 14.61 -17.42 5.24
CA LEU A 139 15.73 -16.51 5.51
C LEU A 139 15.33 -15.03 5.48
N ALA A 140 14.40 -14.65 4.60
CA ALA A 140 13.85 -13.30 4.55
C ALA A 140 13.04 -12.98 5.82
N HIS A 141 12.31 -13.95 6.36
CA HIS A 141 11.58 -13.80 7.62
C HIS A 141 12.56 -13.53 8.79
N GLU A 142 13.67 -14.27 8.89
CA GLU A 142 14.71 -14.00 9.90
C GLU A 142 15.34 -12.60 9.76
N ILE A 143 15.60 -12.15 8.53
CA ILE A 143 16.02 -10.76 8.29
C ILE A 143 14.94 -9.78 8.74
N GLY A 144 13.66 -10.09 8.52
CA GLY A 144 12.52 -9.31 9.01
C GLY A 144 12.56 -9.08 10.52
N HIS A 145 12.84 -10.12 11.31
CA HIS A 145 13.01 -9.99 12.77
C HIS A 145 14.13 -9.02 13.15
N HIS A 146 15.24 -9.06 12.43
CA HIS A 146 16.31 -8.11 12.65
C HIS A 146 15.93 -6.67 12.30
N LEU A 147 15.24 -6.47 11.17
CA LEU A 147 14.89 -5.13 10.69
C LEU A 147 13.82 -4.46 11.55
N SER A 148 12.84 -5.22 12.04
CA SER A 148 11.81 -4.73 12.96
C SER A 148 12.28 -4.63 14.41
N GLY A 149 13.54 -4.98 14.71
CA GLY A 149 14.11 -4.85 16.05
C GLY A 149 13.63 -5.92 17.05
N HIS A 150 13.04 -7.02 16.56
CA HIS A 150 12.55 -8.15 17.37
C HIS A 150 13.66 -8.88 18.13
N THR A 151 14.93 -8.61 17.79
CA THR A 151 16.12 -9.22 18.38
C THR A 151 16.79 -8.34 19.45
N LEU A 152 16.25 -7.15 19.74
CA LEU A 152 16.89 -6.17 20.65
C LEU A 152 16.32 -6.17 22.08
N LYS A 153 15.11 -6.71 22.31
CA LYS A 153 14.42 -6.73 23.62
C LYS A 153 13.54 -7.98 23.75
N GLU A 154 13.12 -8.32 24.97
CA GLU A 154 12.02 -9.26 25.18
C GLU A 154 10.79 -8.76 24.39
N LEU A 155 10.22 -9.66 23.57
CA LEU A 155 9.06 -9.35 22.76
C LEU A 155 7.84 -9.18 23.65
N GLU A 156 7.23 -7.99 23.62
CA GLU A 156 5.94 -7.75 24.30
C GLU A 156 4.80 -8.55 23.61
N ASP A 157 4.89 -8.76 22.29
CA ASP A 157 3.93 -9.51 21.49
C ASP A 157 4.64 -10.32 20.39
N SER A 158 4.77 -11.62 20.62
CA SER A 158 5.41 -12.56 19.68
C SER A 158 4.62 -12.70 18.38
N HIS A 159 3.29 -12.67 18.44
CA HIS A 159 2.45 -12.84 17.24
C HIS A 159 2.58 -11.68 16.30
N LYS A 160 2.57 -10.46 16.83
CA LYS A 160 2.81 -9.25 16.05
C LYS A 160 4.19 -9.30 15.38
N ALA A 161 5.22 -9.73 16.10
CA ALA A 161 6.57 -9.85 15.56
C ALA A 161 6.66 -10.83 14.39
N GLU A 162 6.02 -12.00 14.50
CA GLU A 162 5.93 -13.00 13.43
C GLU A 162 5.22 -12.46 12.18
N LEU A 163 4.09 -11.77 12.36
CA LEU A 163 3.33 -11.19 11.24
C LEU A 163 4.09 -10.05 10.55
N GLU A 164 4.85 -9.25 11.30
CA GLU A 164 5.70 -8.21 10.72
C GLU A 164 6.87 -8.80 9.92
N ALA A 165 7.49 -9.88 10.42
CA ALA A 165 8.53 -10.62 9.71
C ALA A 165 7.99 -11.32 8.45
N ASP A 166 6.81 -11.91 8.52
CA ASP A 166 6.09 -12.47 7.37
C ASP A 166 5.74 -11.40 6.32
N ASN A 167 5.30 -10.23 6.75
CA ASN A 167 5.03 -9.10 5.86
C ASN A 167 6.31 -8.66 5.13
N PHE A 168 7.43 -8.53 5.85
CA PHE A 168 8.72 -8.23 5.23
C PHE A 168 9.16 -9.34 4.25
N SER A 169 9.01 -10.61 4.62
CA SER A 169 9.31 -11.75 3.75
C SER A 169 8.53 -11.64 2.43
N GLY A 170 7.21 -11.45 2.49
CA GLY A 170 6.39 -11.25 1.30
C GLY A 170 6.82 -10.06 0.44
N PHE A 171 7.16 -8.93 1.08
CA PHE A 171 7.61 -7.72 0.42
C PHE A 171 8.88 -7.95 -0.40
N VAL A 172 9.94 -8.49 0.21
CA VAL A 172 11.22 -8.65 -0.48
C VAL A 172 11.17 -9.78 -1.51
N LEU A 173 10.40 -10.85 -1.27
CA LEU A 173 10.22 -11.92 -2.25
C LEU A 173 9.60 -11.38 -3.56
N TYR A 174 8.65 -10.45 -3.48
CA TYR A 174 8.15 -9.76 -4.68
C TYR A 174 9.28 -9.01 -5.41
N LYS A 175 10.04 -8.18 -4.68
CA LYS A 175 11.14 -7.39 -5.27
C LYS A 175 12.20 -8.26 -5.94
N MET A 176 12.39 -9.48 -5.43
CA MET A 176 13.30 -10.49 -6.01
C MET A 176 12.69 -11.28 -7.18
N GLY A 177 11.38 -11.14 -7.45
CA GLY A 177 10.70 -11.75 -8.61
C GLY A 177 9.82 -12.96 -8.31
N ALA A 178 9.53 -13.27 -7.04
CA ALA A 178 8.61 -14.35 -6.69
C ALA A 178 7.16 -13.99 -7.04
N SER A 179 6.39 -14.96 -7.57
CA SER A 179 4.94 -14.83 -7.63
C SER A 179 4.30 -14.93 -6.24
N LEU A 180 3.07 -14.42 -6.09
CA LEU A 180 2.34 -14.52 -4.82
C LEU A 180 2.15 -15.98 -4.35
N ASP A 181 1.97 -16.92 -5.28
CA ASP A 181 1.88 -18.34 -4.93
C ASP A 181 3.21 -18.89 -4.40
N GLN A 182 4.32 -18.55 -5.05
CA GLN A 182 5.67 -18.91 -4.61
C GLN A 182 5.99 -18.31 -3.24
N ALA A 183 5.67 -17.04 -3.01
CA ALA A 183 5.93 -16.35 -1.75
C ALA A 183 5.15 -16.96 -0.57
N THR A 184 3.97 -17.53 -0.81
CA THR A 184 3.14 -18.13 0.25
C THR A 184 3.35 -19.64 0.41
N LYS A 185 4.15 -20.27 -0.44
CA LYS A 185 4.23 -21.73 -0.58
C LYS A 185 4.79 -22.43 0.66
N ALA A 186 5.82 -21.84 1.28
CA ALA A 186 6.43 -22.35 2.51
C ALA A 186 5.39 -22.45 3.64
N ILE A 187 4.72 -21.35 3.98
CA ILE A 187 3.72 -21.32 5.06
C ILE A 187 2.49 -22.17 4.74
N LYS A 188 2.04 -22.23 3.48
CA LYS A 188 0.94 -23.14 3.08
C LYS A 188 1.24 -24.59 3.45
N LYS A 189 2.47 -25.04 3.17
CA LYS A 189 2.90 -26.43 3.36
C LYS A 189 3.35 -26.74 4.79
N LEU A 190 4.13 -25.85 5.40
CA LEU A 190 4.82 -26.08 6.68
C LEU A 190 4.09 -25.46 7.88
N GLY A 191 3.27 -24.43 7.67
CA GLY A 191 2.60 -23.72 8.77
C GLY A 191 1.60 -24.60 9.53
N SER A 192 1.37 -24.26 10.80
CA SER A 192 0.35 -24.88 11.64
C SER A 192 -1.03 -24.24 11.41
N ASN A 193 -2.08 -25.05 11.33
CA ASN A 193 -3.47 -24.53 11.30
C ASN A 193 -3.95 -24.06 12.69
N VAL A 194 -3.21 -24.42 13.75
CA VAL A 194 -3.54 -24.09 15.14
C VAL A 194 -2.57 -23.02 15.62
N GLU A 195 -3.15 -21.97 16.19
CA GLU A 195 -2.40 -20.90 16.87
C GLU A 195 -1.68 -21.45 18.11
N SER A 196 -0.48 -20.93 18.39
CA SER A 196 0.30 -21.28 19.58
C SER A 196 0.63 -20.02 20.39
N ALA A 197 1.24 -20.16 21.56
CA ALA A 197 1.63 -19.01 22.38
C ALA A 197 2.66 -18.09 21.71
N SER A 198 3.39 -18.57 20.70
CA SER A 198 4.44 -17.80 20.00
C SER A 198 4.15 -17.50 18.55
N HIS A 199 3.31 -18.31 17.89
CA HIS A 199 3.09 -18.21 16.46
C HIS A 199 1.61 -18.11 16.12
N PRO A 200 1.24 -17.15 15.25
CA PRO A 200 -0.09 -17.07 14.68
C PRO A 200 -0.43 -18.32 13.86
N LYS A 201 -1.72 -18.59 13.69
CA LYS A 201 -2.18 -19.62 12.75
C LYS A 201 -1.73 -19.31 11.32
N LYS A 202 -1.54 -20.36 10.52
CA LYS A 202 -1.15 -20.32 9.09
C LYS A 202 -1.89 -19.30 8.26
N GLU A 203 -3.20 -19.15 8.47
CA GLU A 203 -4.04 -18.24 7.71
C GLU A 203 -3.61 -16.78 7.88
N ASP A 204 -3.29 -16.37 9.11
CA ASP A 204 -2.88 -14.99 9.41
C ASP A 204 -1.48 -14.70 8.87
N ARG A 205 -0.57 -15.68 8.99
CA ARG A 205 0.77 -15.64 8.39
C ARG A 205 0.73 -15.50 6.86
N ILE A 206 -0.11 -16.30 6.19
CA ILE A 206 -0.34 -16.17 4.74
C ILE A 206 -0.88 -14.79 4.38
N ARG A 207 -1.82 -14.25 5.18
CA ARG A 207 -2.35 -12.91 4.95
C ARG A 207 -1.25 -11.85 5.07
N ALA A 208 -0.41 -11.91 6.10
CA ALA A 208 0.71 -10.98 6.27
C ALA A 208 1.71 -11.02 5.10
N ILE A 209 2.09 -12.22 4.63
CA ILE A 209 2.94 -12.38 3.43
C ILE A 209 2.27 -11.74 2.20
N LYS A 210 0.98 -11.99 1.99
CA LYS A 210 0.24 -11.40 0.86
C LYS A 210 0.22 -9.88 0.93
N GLU A 211 -0.07 -9.31 2.10
CA GLU A 211 -0.07 -7.86 2.32
C GLU A 211 1.30 -7.24 2.01
N GLY A 212 2.38 -7.88 2.44
CA GLY A 212 3.75 -7.45 2.13
C GLY A 212 4.07 -7.50 0.64
N TRP A 213 3.73 -8.62 -0.01
CA TRP A 213 3.91 -8.80 -1.45
C TRP A 213 3.13 -7.77 -2.27
N GLU A 214 1.85 -7.57 -1.94
CA GLU A 214 0.97 -6.59 -2.60
C GLU A 214 1.44 -5.16 -2.37
N LYS A 215 1.95 -4.85 -1.17
CA LYS A 215 2.56 -3.55 -0.87
C LYS A 215 3.75 -3.28 -1.80
N ALA A 216 4.65 -4.24 -1.95
CA ALA A 216 5.79 -4.11 -2.85
C ALA A 216 5.35 -3.97 -4.32
N TYR A 217 4.39 -4.78 -4.76
CA TYR A 217 3.78 -4.70 -6.10
C TYR A 217 3.18 -3.33 -6.40
N ASN A 218 2.44 -2.77 -5.46
CA ASN A 218 1.82 -1.47 -5.61
C ASN A 218 2.84 -0.32 -5.63
N LEU A 219 4.01 -0.50 -5.01
CA LEU A 219 5.08 0.51 -4.99
C LEU A 219 5.89 0.54 -6.29
N ASP A 220 5.95 -0.53 -7.07
CA ASP A 220 6.67 -0.52 -8.36
C ASP A 220 6.10 0.52 -9.35
N TYR A 221 4.83 0.87 -9.17
CA TYR A 221 4.13 1.84 -10.02
C TYR A 221 3.85 3.17 -9.31
N LYS A 222 4.39 3.37 -8.09
CA LYS A 222 4.15 4.58 -7.30
C LYS A 222 5.47 5.19 -6.86
N SER A 223 5.55 6.50 -6.91
CA SER A 223 6.69 7.23 -6.39
C SER A 223 6.32 7.91 -5.07
N ALA A 224 7.33 8.35 -4.32
CA ALA A 224 7.08 9.12 -3.12
C ALA A 224 6.46 10.48 -3.49
N ILE A 225 5.29 10.78 -2.91
CA ILE A 225 4.66 12.09 -3.02
C ILE A 225 5.41 13.05 -2.07
N PRO A 226 5.93 14.20 -2.56
CA PRO A 226 6.60 15.16 -1.68
C PRO A 226 5.65 15.65 -0.57
N PRO A 227 6.16 15.95 0.64
CA PRO A 227 5.33 16.48 1.72
C PRO A 227 4.66 17.80 1.29
N PRO A 228 3.48 18.14 1.85
CA PRO A 228 2.83 19.41 1.56
C PRO A 228 3.69 20.59 2.00
N LEU A 229 3.63 21.69 1.24
CA LEU A 229 4.25 22.96 1.62
C LEU A 229 3.43 23.65 2.73
N SER A 230 4.10 24.41 3.59
CA SER A 230 3.46 25.08 4.74
C SER A 230 2.75 26.40 4.40
N GLU A 231 2.94 26.91 3.18
CA GLU A 231 2.33 28.17 2.73
C GLU A 231 0.83 27.98 2.47
N ASN A 232 0.03 29.01 2.74
CA ASN A 232 -1.41 28.96 2.53
C ASN A 232 -1.72 28.94 1.02
N PRO A 233 -2.43 27.93 0.50
CA PRO A 233 -2.83 27.86 -0.90
C PRO A 233 -3.58 29.09 -1.42
N ASN A 234 -4.32 29.78 -0.55
CA ASN A 234 -5.09 30.98 -0.91
C ASN A 234 -4.22 32.23 -1.11
N ASP A 235 -2.94 32.18 -0.75
CA ASP A 235 -1.99 33.27 -1.01
C ASP A 235 -1.55 33.30 -2.48
N PHE A 236 -1.90 32.26 -3.25
CA PHE A 236 -1.51 32.12 -4.65
C PHE A 236 -2.64 32.51 -5.60
N TYR A 237 -2.26 33.12 -6.73
CA TYR A 237 -3.21 33.36 -7.81
C TYR A 237 -3.77 32.06 -8.39
N GLU A 238 -4.99 32.14 -8.91
CA GLU A 238 -5.57 31.15 -9.79
C GLU A 238 -5.16 31.49 -11.23
N TYR A 239 -4.53 30.55 -11.92
CA TYR A 239 -4.01 30.76 -13.27
C TYR A 239 -4.93 30.07 -14.27
N THR A 240 -5.57 30.86 -15.11
CA THR A 240 -6.49 30.43 -16.18
C THR A 240 -5.80 30.43 -17.54
N MET A 241 -6.50 29.94 -18.57
CA MET A 241 -5.96 29.72 -19.91
C MET A 241 -5.53 31.03 -20.57
N ASP A 242 -6.29 32.10 -20.36
CA ASP A 242 -6.01 33.47 -20.80
C ASP A 242 -4.80 34.13 -20.09
N MET A 243 -4.30 33.52 -19.01
CA MET A 243 -3.04 33.88 -18.37
C MET A 243 -1.91 32.97 -18.85
N LEU A 244 -2.15 31.67 -19.01
CA LEU A 244 -1.11 30.69 -19.29
C LEU A 244 -0.76 30.55 -20.77
N TYR A 245 -1.69 30.83 -21.69
CA TYR A 245 -1.47 30.69 -23.14
C TYR A 245 -1.26 32.02 -23.82
N ASN A 246 -0.30 32.07 -24.75
CA ASN A 246 -0.12 33.23 -25.60
C ASN A 246 -1.36 33.47 -26.49
N GLN A 247 -1.40 34.62 -27.16
CA GLN A 247 -2.57 35.04 -27.95
C GLN A 247 -2.98 34.02 -29.04
N GLU A 248 -2.02 33.43 -29.75
CA GLU A 248 -2.29 32.48 -30.83
C GLU A 248 -2.92 31.18 -30.30
N ASN A 249 -2.34 30.61 -29.24
CA ASN A 249 -2.86 29.40 -28.62
C ASN A 249 -4.21 29.65 -27.93
N LEU A 250 -4.38 30.81 -27.29
CA LEU A 250 -5.65 31.20 -26.70
C LEU A 250 -6.76 31.25 -27.75
N GLU A 251 -6.51 31.87 -28.91
CA GLU A 251 -7.48 31.94 -30.01
C GLU A 251 -7.82 30.57 -30.60
N PHE A 252 -6.86 29.65 -30.66
CA PHE A 252 -7.11 28.28 -31.11
C PHE A 252 -7.98 27.53 -30.11
N TYR A 253 -7.56 27.48 -28.84
CA TYR A 253 -8.26 26.72 -27.81
C TYR A 253 -9.62 27.33 -27.45
N SER A 254 -9.81 28.65 -27.55
CA SER A 254 -11.12 29.27 -27.34
C SER A 254 -12.17 28.82 -28.37
N ARG A 255 -11.75 28.31 -29.54
CA ARG A 255 -12.66 27.80 -30.59
C ARG A 255 -13.05 26.35 -30.40
N ILE A 256 -12.21 25.56 -29.74
CA ILE A 256 -12.37 24.10 -29.62
C ILE A 256 -12.61 23.62 -28.18
N SER A 257 -12.32 24.46 -27.18
CA SER A 257 -12.51 24.13 -25.78
C SER A 257 -14.00 24.13 -25.44
N ASP A 258 -14.45 23.05 -24.81
CA ASP A 258 -15.75 22.91 -24.18
C ASP A 258 -15.70 23.16 -22.66
N GLY A 259 -14.60 23.75 -22.19
CA GLY A 259 -14.30 24.02 -20.79
C GLY A 259 -13.21 23.11 -20.21
N TYR A 260 -12.90 23.31 -18.93
CA TYR A 260 -11.87 22.54 -18.23
C TYR A 260 -12.36 21.16 -17.79
N ASP A 261 -11.57 20.13 -18.07
CA ASP A 261 -11.66 18.84 -17.38
C ASP A 261 -10.72 18.83 -16.18
N PHE A 262 -11.20 19.35 -15.04
CA PHE A 262 -10.37 19.53 -13.86
C PHE A 262 -9.87 18.20 -13.27
N MET A 263 -8.61 18.22 -12.91
CA MET A 263 -7.86 17.14 -12.27
C MET A 263 -7.23 17.65 -10.97
N TYR A 264 -6.76 16.71 -10.15
CA TYR A 264 -6.07 17.02 -8.90
C TYR A 264 -4.74 16.28 -8.84
N GLY A 265 -3.70 16.97 -8.40
CA GLY A 265 -2.34 16.49 -8.50
C GLY A 265 -1.43 17.04 -7.42
N VAL A 266 -0.26 16.42 -7.33
CA VAL A 266 0.87 16.92 -6.54
C VAL A 266 2.00 17.26 -7.49
N ILE A 267 2.53 18.47 -7.37
CA ILE A 267 3.75 18.82 -8.10
C ILE A 267 4.92 18.06 -7.50
N THR A 268 5.64 17.34 -8.35
CA THR A 268 6.79 16.51 -7.96
C THR A 268 8.11 17.14 -8.39
N ASP A 269 8.10 17.91 -9.46
CA ASP A 269 9.27 18.63 -9.97
C ASP A 269 8.81 19.78 -10.88
N SER A 270 9.70 20.73 -11.13
CA SER A 270 9.48 21.88 -12.02
C SER A 270 10.80 22.35 -12.63
N ASN A 271 10.85 22.51 -13.95
CA ASN A 271 12.02 23.06 -14.63
C ASN A 271 11.88 24.57 -14.83
N LEU A 272 12.97 25.29 -14.55
CA LEU A 272 13.07 26.73 -14.77
C LEU A 272 14.07 27.02 -15.88
N GLU A 273 13.67 27.84 -16.84
CA GLU A 273 14.54 28.42 -17.87
C GLU A 273 14.39 29.93 -17.81
N ASP A 274 15.51 30.66 -17.65
CA ASP A 274 15.50 32.13 -17.50
C ASP A 274 14.53 32.68 -16.43
N GLN A 275 14.44 31.98 -15.29
CA GLN A 275 13.51 32.29 -14.17
C GLN A 275 12.02 32.13 -14.50
N MET A 276 11.69 31.59 -15.68
CA MET A 276 10.34 31.22 -16.10
C MET A 276 10.17 29.71 -15.95
N VAL A 277 8.96 29.25 -15.61
CA VAL A 277 8.69 27.80 -15.57
C VAL A 277 8.47 27.32 -16.99
N GLU A 278 9.35 26.46 -17.47
CA GLU A 278 9.23 25.83 -18.80
C GLU A 278 8.25 24.66 -18.74
N ASN A 279 8.38 23.83 -17.71
CA ASN A 279 7.54 22.67 -17.50
C ASN A 279 7.44 22.27 -16.03
N VAL A 280 6.41 21.49 -15.72
CA VAL A 280 6.11 20.97 -14.39
C VAL A 280 5.77 19.49 -14.48
N VAL A 281 6.28 18.69 -13.55
CA VAL A 281 5.96 17.26 -13.45
C VAL A 281 5.02 17.06 -12.28
N MET A 282 3.84 16.51 -12.53
CA MET A 282 2.84 16.25 -11.51
C MET A 282 2.52 14.77 -11.40
N GLU A 283 2.38 14.29 -10.17
CA GLU A 283 1.71 13.03 -9.89
C GLU A 283 0.20 13.26 -9.85
N ILE A 284 -0.53 12.56 -10.72
CA ILE A 284 -1.98 12.71 -10.85
C ILE A 284 -2.65 11.92 -9.73
N ILE A 285 -3.43 12.62 -8.90
CA ILE A 285 -4.15 12.01 -7.78
C ILE A 285 -5.58 11.66 -8.20
N LYS A 286 -6.26 12.58 -8.90
CA LYS A 286 -7.57 12.33 -9.50
C LYS A 286 -7.59 12.84 -10.94
N THR A 287 -7.86 11.92 -11.84
CA THR A 287 -8.09 12.18 -13.26
C THR A 287 -9.43 12.87 -13.47
N GLY A 288 -9.47 13.81 -14.41
CA GLY A 288 -10.68 14.48 -14.85
C GLY A 288 -11.69 13.50 -15.47
N LYS A 289 -12.98 13.83 -15.36
CA LYS A 289 -14.08 12.92 -15.73
C LYS A 289 -14.12 12.70 -17.24
N LYS A 290 -13.92 13.75 -18.03
CA LYS A 290 -13.97 13.67 -19.49
C LYS A 290 -12.82 12.81 -20.00
N TRP A 291 -11.61 13.04 -19.50
CA TRP A 291 -10.42 12.26 -19.82
C TRP A 291 -10.59 10.80 -19.41
N GLU A 292 -10.99 10.55 -18.17
CA GLU A 292 -11.14 9.18 -17.65
C GLU A 292 -12.17 8.37 -18.45
N THR A 293 -13.23 9.02 -18.93
CA THR A 293 -14.26 8.37 -19.78
C THR A 293 -13.71 7.99 -21.15
N ASN A 294 -12.87 8.83 -21.75
CA ASN A 294 -12.40 8.64 -23.13
C ASN A 294 -11.10 7.81 -23.23
N TYR A 295 -10.21 7.95 -22.24
CA TYR A 295 -8.83 7.43 -22.29
C TYR A 295 -8.44 6.62 -21.05
N GLY A 296 -9.30 6.54 -20.03
CA GLY A 296 -9.03 5.85 -18.77
C GLY A 296 -8.26 6.68 -17.74
N SER A 297 -8.02 6.07 -16.58
CA SER A 297 -7.44 6.77 -15.42
C SER A 297 -5.94 7.03 -15.56
N LEU A 298 -5.52 8.22 -15.17
CA LEU A 298 -4.13 8.64 -15.00
C LEU A 298 -3.67 8.60 -13.54
N ASN A 299 -4.53 8.19 -12.60
CA ASN A 299 -4.22 8.21 -11.16
C ASN A 299 -2.91 7.43 -10.87
N GLY A 300 -2.04 8.01 -10.04
CA GLY A 300 -0.72 7.48 -9.68
C GLY A 300 0.36 7.65 -10.75
N LYS A 301 0.04 8.17 -11.94
CA LYS A 301 1.04 8.44 -12.98
C LYS A 301 1.69 9.80 -12.75
N ARG A 302 2.98 9.90 -13.11
CA ARG A 302 3.69 11.17 -13.22
C ARG A 302 3.70 11.65 -14.66
N ILE A 303 3.25 12.88 -14.87
CA ILE A 303 3.10 13.46 -16.21
C ILE A 303 3.76 14.82 -16.24
N LYS A 304 4.49 15.08 -17.33
CA LYS A 304 5.10 16.38 -17.63
C LYS A 304 4.07 17.25 -18.36
N PHE A 305 3.85 18.45 -17.84
CA PHE A 305 3.05 19.51 -18.47
C PHE A 305 3.96 20.69 -18.79
N ASN A 306 3.89 21.16 -20.03
CA ASN A 306 4.66 22.32 -20.46
C ASN A 306 3.84 23.60 -20.24
N LEU A 307 4.53 24.73 -20.14
CA LEU A 307 3.92 26.06 -20.17
C LEU A 307 4.23 26.73 -21.50
N ASP A 308 3.39 27.69 -21.88
CA ASP A 308 3.57 28.41 -23.12
C ASP A 308 4.55 29.58 -22.97
N TYR A 309 5.29 29.89 -24.03
CA TYR A 309 6.25 30.98 -24.03
C TYR A 309 5.51 32.30 -24.28
N GLY A 310 5.78 33.31 -23.44
CA GLY A 310 5.22 34.66 -23.58
C GLY A 310 3.98 34.98 -22.73
N TYR A 311 3.30 33.97 -22.17
CA TYR A 311 2.06 34.09 -21.38
C TYR A 311 0.93 34.87 -22.08
N GLY A 312 -0.27 34.79 -21.51
CA GLY A 312 -1.47 35.38 -22.09
C GLY A 312 -1.73 36.84 -21.71
N PRO A 313 -2.70 37.49 -22.39
CA PRO A 313 -3.00 38.92 -22.20
C PRO A 313 -3.45 39.27 -20.78
N ASN A 314 -3.97 38.30 -20.01
CA ASN A 314 -4.43 38.52 -18.63
C ASN A 314 -3.38 38.15 -17.58
N MET A 315 -2.17 37.75 -17.98
CA MET A 315 -1.08 37.49 -17.04
C MET A 315 -0.57 38.80 -16.42
N CYS A 316 -0.93 39.03 -15.16
CA CYS A 316 -0.44 40.20 -14.42
C CYS A 316 1.04 40.04 -14.02
N SER A 317 1.79 41.14 -13.87
CA SER A 317 3.23 41.06 -13.54
C SER A 317 3.51 40.41 -12.18
N ALA A 318 2.61 40.56 -11.20
CA ALA A 318 2.73 39.89 -9.90
C ALA A 318 2.46 38.39 -10.01
N CYS A 319 1.46 38.02 -10.81
CA CYS A 319 1.08 36.65 -11.14
C CYS A 319 2.26 35.93 -11.80
N MET A 320 2.86 36.54 -12.83
CA MET A 320 4.01 35.98 -13.54
C MET A 320 5.19 35.67 -12.59
N ARG A 321 5.49 36.57 -11.65
CA ARG A 321 6.57 36.38 -10.66
C ARG A 321 6.24 35.33 -9.60
N GLN A 322 4.96 35.10 -9.30
CA GLN A 322 4.54 34.14 -8.27
C GLN A 322 4.35 32.73 -8.85
N LEU A 323 4.17 32.58 -10.17
CA LEU A 323 3.94 31.29 -10.80
C LEU A 323 5.02 30.23 -10.48
N PRO A 324 6.33 30.55 -10.48
CA PRO A 324 7.36 29.61 -10.03
C PRO A 324 7.17 29.14 -8.58
N GLU A 325 6.66 30.01 -7.70
CA GLU A 325 6.41 29.70 -6.29
C GLU A 325 5.17 28.81 -6.12
N LEU A 326 4.13 29.00 -6.94
CA LEU A 326 3.00 28.09 -7.00
C LEU A 326 3.49 26.72 -7.47
N LEU A 327 4.28 26.67 -8.54
CA LEU A 327 4.68 25.43 -9.21
C LEU A 327 5.83 24.66 -8.54
N LYS A 328 6.07 24.88 -7.24
CA LYS A 328 7.08 24.14 -6.46
C LYS A 328 6.67 22.71 -6.15
N ALA A 329 7.66 21.82 -6.13
CA ALA A 329 7.49 20.45 -5.63
C ALA A 329 6.86 20.45 -4.22
N GLY A 330 5.86 19.59 -4.00
CA GLY A 330 5.05 19.56 -2.79
C GLY A 330 3.77 20.39 -2.86
N ARG A 331 3.59 21.28 -3.83
CA ARG A 331 2.31 21.98 -3.99
C ARG A 331 1.20 21.01 -4.39
N ARG A 332 0.06 21.16 -3.74
CA ARG A 332 -1.20 20.49 -4.11
C ARG A 332 -1.97 21.39 -5.04
N VAL A 333 -2.41 20.84 -6.17
CA VAL A 333 -3.03 21.64 -7.21
C VAL A 333 -4.29 21.01 -7.75
N LYS A 334 -5.28 21.87 -8.01
CA LYS A 334 -6.32 21.63 -8.99
C LYS A 334 -5.81 22.18 -10.33
N PHE A 335 -5.85 21.36 -11.37
CA PHE A 335 -5.28 21.74 -12.66
C PHE A 335 -6.14 21.24 -13.82
N ALA A 336 -5.89 21.77 -15.02
CA ALA A 336 -6.38 21.23 -16.27
C ALA A 336 -5.30 21.42 -17.34
N PHE A 337 -5.38 20.64 -18.42
CA PHE A 337 -4.42 20.70 -19.50
C PHE A 337 -5.10 20.49 -20.84
N ASP A 338 -4.43 20.92 -21.91
CA ASP A 338 -4.78 20.57 -23.26
C ASP A 338 -3.67 19.75 -23.93
N GLU A 339 -4.05 18.91 -24.87
CA GLU A 339 -3.12 18.12 -25.69
C GLU A 339 -2.88 18.79 -27.05
N GLY A 340 -1.63 18.75 -27.51
CA GLY A 340 -1.24 19.23 -28.83
C GLY A 340 -1.03 20.75 -28.91
N ARG A 341 -0.76 21.23 -30.13
CA ARG A 341 -0.69 22.65 -30.50
C ARG A 341 -1.04 22.82 -31.99
N PRO A 342 -1.41 24.03 -32.45
CA PRO A 342 -1.56 24.34 -33.87
C PRO A 342 -0.26 24.21 -34.68
N ASP A 343 0.91 24.36 -34.04
CA ASP A 343 2.23 24.52 -34.67
C ASP A 343 3.03 23.21 -34.86
N GLY A 344 2.43 22.04 -34.60
CA GLY A 344 3.01 20.76 -35.06
C GLY A 344 2.96 19.56 -34.12
N GLY A 345 2.14 19.58 -33.06
CA GLY A 345 1.85 18.36 -32.32
C GLY A 345 0.62 17.67 -32.88
N SER A 346 0.76 16.51 -33.54
CA SER A 346 -0.40 15.64 -33.75
C SER A 346 -0.95 15.20 -32.40
N SER A 347 -2.28 15.21 -32.24
CA SER A 347 -2.94 14.49 -31.16
C SER A 347 -2.37 13.05 -31.12
N LEU A 348 -2.15 12.51 -29.92
CA LEU A 348 -1.52 11.21 -29.64
C LEU A 348 0.01 11.18 -29.47
N ASN A 349 0.72 12.31 -29.51
CA ASN A 349 2.17 12.35 -29.22
C ASN A 349 2.52 12.53 -27.73
N GLY A 350 1.51 12.73 -26.85
CA GLY A 350 1.73 12.82 -25.39
C GLY A 350 2.37 14.13 -24.90
N VAL A 351 2.25 15.21 -25.67
CA VAL A 351 2.69 16.56 -25.25
C VAL A 351 1.50 17.32 -24.68
N PHE A 352 1.58 17.66 -23.40
CA PHE A 352 0.51 18.33 -22.67
C PHE A 352 0.93 19.74 -22.24
N PHE A 353 -0.01 20.67 -22.30
CA PHE A 353 0.17 22.06 -21.88
C PHE A 353 -0.79 22.41 -20.76
N LEU A 354 -0.28 23.03 -19.71
CA LEU A 354 -1.07 23.43 -18.56
C LEU A 354 -1.98 24.61 -18.93
N SER A 355 -3.29 24.41 -18.86
CA SER A 355 -4.30 25.42 -19.22
C SER A 355 -5.04 26.00 -18.03
N TYR A 356 -4.88 25.37 -16.87
CA TYR A 356 -5.35 25.88 -15.59
C TYR A 356 -4.48 25.33 -14.47
N VAL A 357 -4.17 26.15 -13.48
CA VAL A 357 -3.61 25.67 -12.22
C VAL A 357 -3.99 26.59 -11.06
N LYS A 358 -4.36 25.96 -9.94
CA LYS A 358 -4.64 26.63 -8.68
C LYS A 358 -4.12 25.78 -7.53
N ALA A 359 -3.47 26.43 -6.56
CA ALA A 359 -3.12 25.78 -5.31
C ALA A 359 -4.39 25.38 -4.54
N VAL A 360 -4.37 24.19 -3.94
CA VAL A 360 -5.47 23.69 -3.09
C VAL A 360 -4.94 23.18 -1.76
N GLU A 361 -5.83 23.03 -0.79
CA GLU A 361 -5.49 22.50 0.53
C GLU A 361 -5.11 21.01 0.47
N GLN A 362 -4.28 20.56 1.42
CA GLN A 362 -3.88 19.15 1.51
C GLN A 362 -5.09 18.23 1.69
N GLU A 363 -6.12 18.69 2.41
CA GLU A 363 -7.36 17.97 2.65
C GLU A 363 -8.10 17.60 1.36
N GLU A 364 -8.01 18.43 0.32
CA GLU A 364 -8.58 18.14 -1.00
C GLU A 364 -7.86 16.97 -1.70
N ILE A 365 -6.54 16.89 -1.55
CA ILE A 365 -5.74 15.79 -2.11
C ILE A 365 -5.92 14.52 -1.28
N ASP A 366 -5.91 14.63 0.05
CA ASP A 366 -6.15 13.49 0.94
C ASP A 366 -7.52 12.87 0.70
N PHE A 367 -8.53 13.69 0.38
CA PHE A 367 -9.83 13.18 -0.05
C PHE A 367 -9.71 12.18 -1.20
N TYR A 368 -8.95 12.52 -2.26
CA TYR A 368 -8.77 11.63 -3.41
C TYR A 368 -7.85 10.43 -3.13
N LEU A 369 -6.80 10.60 -2.31
CA LEU A 369 -5.89 9.51 -1.94
C LEU A 369 -6.53 8.48 -1.00
N ARG A 370 -7.40 8.93 -0.09
CA ARG A 370 -8.17 8.03 0.78
C ARG A 370 -9.10 7.11 -0.04
N ASN A 371 -9.64 7.63 -1.14
CA ASN A 371 -10.47 6.88 -2.08
C ASN A 371 -9.72 5.80 -2.90
N SER A 372 -8.37 5.78 -2.88
CA SER A 372 -7.55 4.75 -3.56
C SER A 372 -6.94 3.69 -2.63
N ASN A 373 -6.88 3.93 -1.31
CA ASN A 373 -6.15 3.09 -0.35
C ASN A 373 -7.04 2.36 0.68
N ASN A 374 -8.36 2.55 0.64
CA ASN A 374 -9.26 1.84 1.54
C ASN A 374 -9.53 0.41 1.08
N LEU A 375 -9.63 -0.51 2.05
CA LEU A 375 -10.06 -1.90 1.88
C LEU A 375 -11.39 -2.11 2.65
N GLY A 376 -12.12 -3.17 2.29
CA GLY A 376 -13.39 -3.51 2.95
C GLY A 376 -14.50 -2.48 2.72
N PHE A 377 -15.41 -2.31 3.69
CA PHE A 377 -16.63 -1.51 3.49
C PHE A 377 -16.39 0.00 3.31
N LYS A 378 -15.27 0.55 3.77
CA LYS A 378 -14.91 1.95 3.48
C LYS A 378 -14.74 2.18 1.98
N LYS A 379 -14.07 1.24 1.30
CA LYS A 379 -13.91 1.28 -0.15
C LYS A 379 -15.26 1.19 -0.87
N VAL A 380 -16.15 0.34 -0.37
CA VAL A 380 -17.51 0.21 -0.91
C VAL A 380 -18.29 1.53 -0.81
N ILE A 381 -18.18 2.26 0.32
CA ILE A 381 -18.81 3.59 0.47
C ILE A 381 -18.25 4.55 -0.58
N GLU A 382 -16.93 4.60 -0.75
CA GLU A 382 -16.27 5.52 -1.69
C GLU A 382 -16.63 5.23 -3.15
N ASP A 383 -16.61 3.96 -3.55
CA ASP A 383 -16.98 3.53 -4.90
C ASP A 383 -18.48 3.75 -5.17
N PHE A 384 -19.32 3.61 -4.14
CA PHE A 384 -20.73 3.98 -4.19
C PHE A 384 -20.91 5.49 -4.45
N LEU A 385 -20.22 6.35 -3.70
CA LEU A 385 -20.31 7.81 -3.89
C LEU A 385 -19.84 8.22 -5.30
N LEU A 386 -18.77 7.60 -5.80
CA LEU A 386 -18.31 7.83 -7.17
C LEU A 386 -19.36 7.43 -8.21
N ALA A 387 -20.13 6.35 -7.96
CA ALA A 387 -21.24 5.97 -8.83
C ALA A 387 -22.39 6.99 -8.79
N GLU A 388 -22.67 7.58 -7.62
CA GLU A 388 -23.64 8.67 -7.46
C GLU A 388 -23.24 9.95 -8.20
N GLU A 389 -21.98 10.38 -8.06
CA GLU A 389 -21.42 11.54 -8.77
C GLU A 389 -21.42 11.36 -10.29
N ASN A 390 -21.20 10.13 -10.74
CA ASN A 390 -21.28 9.75 -12.14
C ASN A 390 -22.70 9.58 -12.66
N ARG A 391 -23.72 9.67 -11.80
CA ARG A 391 -25.14 9.52 -12.15
C ARG A 391 -25.46 8.21 -12.87
N SER A 392 -24.78 7.14 -12.45
CA SER A 392 -24.91 5.84 -13.07
C SER A 392 -25.74 4.90 -12.18
N PHE A 393 -27.07 4.95 -12.32
CA PHE A 393 -27.96 4.16 -11.47
C PHE A 393 -27.67 2.66 -11.53
N GLU A 394 -27.32 2.13 -12.69
CA GLU A 394 -26.94 0.72 -12.83
C GLU A 394 -25.80 0.34 -11.88
N LYS A 395 -24.72 1.13 -11.86
CA LYS A 395 -23.59 0.97 -10.94
C LYS A 395 -23.99 1.18 -9.48
N ILE A 396 -24.80 2.19 -9.19
CA ILE A 396 -25.30 2.46 -7.82
C ILE A 396 -26.08 1.24 -7.32
N ASN A 397 -26.99 0.71 -8.13
CA ASN A 397 -27.87 -0.39 -7.78
C ASN A 397 -27.12 -1.70 -7.49
N GLN A 398 -25.90 -1.87 -8.05
CA GLN A 398 -25.05 -3.02 -7.74
C GLN A 398 -24.55 -3.02 -6.29
N TYR A 399 -24.50 -1.87 -5.60
CA TYR A 399 -24.06 -1.82 -4.20
C TYR A 399 -25.16 -2.17 -3.20
N TYR A 400 -26.43 -2.07 -3.60
CA TYR A 400 -27.55 -2.42 -2.74
C TYR A 400 -27.74 -3.94 -2.60
N SER A 401 -28.17 -4.35 -1.41
CA SER A 401 -28.59 -5.72 -1.16
C SER A 401 -29.96 -5.98 -1.80
N SER A 402 -30.22 -7.22 -2.22
CA SER A 402 -31.56 -7.64 -2.64
C SER A 402 -32.60 -7.49 -1.51
N ASN A 403 -32.15 -7.47 -0.25
CA ASN A 403 -32.97 -7.26 0.94
C ASN A 403 -32.72 -5.87 1.56
N LEU A 404 -32.70 -4.82 0.73
CA LEU A 404 -32.54 -3.44 1.20
C LEU A 404 -33.71 -3.07 2.13
N LYS A 405 -33.40 -2.75 3.38
CA LYS A 405 -34.39 -2.45 4.42
C LYS A 405 -34.77 -0.98 4.46
N ARG A 406 -33.83 -0.09 4.12
CA ARG A 406 -34.06 1.36 4.20
C ARG A 406 -33.17 2.14 3.24
N TYR A 407 -33.77 3.10 2.55
CA TYR A 407 -33.09 4.18 1.84
C TYR A 407 -33.74 5.50 2.24
N TRP A 408 -33.00 6.35 2.95
CA TRP A 408 -33.47 7.62 3.50
C TRP A 408 -34.78 7.47 4.30
N ASN A 409 -35.87 8.02 3.76
CA ASN A 409 -37.21 8.03 4.32
C ASN A 409 -38.10 6.88 3.79
N THR A 410 -37.57 5.98 2.96
CA THR A 410 -38.30 4.85 2.37
C THR A 410 -37.85 3.54 3.01
N ASN A 411 -38.81 2.78 3.54
CA ASN A 411 -38.59 1.44 4.07
C ASN A 411 -38.85 0.41 2.98
N TYR A 412 -37.97 -0.59 2.88
CA TYR A 412 -38.01 -1.68 1.89
C TYR A 412 -38.22 -1.22 0.44
N PRO A 413 -37.42 -0.26 -0.07
CA PRO A 413 -37.62 0.28 -1.40
C PRO A 413 -37.29 -0.75 -2.48
N THR A 414 -38.10 -0.76 -3.54
CA THR A 414 -37.80 -1.49 -4.77
C THR A 414 -36.76 -0.75 -5.61
N SER A 415 -36.04 -1.47 -6.48
CA SER A 415 -35.07 -0.85 -7.40
C SER A 415 -35.71 0.23 -8.30
N LYS A 416 -36.98 0.05 -8.68
CA LYS A 416 -37.74 1.04 -9.46
C LYS A 416 -38.01 2.33 -8.66
N GLU A 417 -38.32 2.22 -7.38
CA GLU A 417 -38.54 3.38 -6.51
C GLU A 417 -37.22 4.14 -6.28
N LEU A 418 -36.13 3.43 -6.05
CA LEU A 418 -34.80 4.04 -5.96
C LEU A 418 -34.44 4.78 -7.24
N TYR A 419 -34.58 4.13 -8.41
CA TYR A 419 -34.32 4.75 -9.70
C TYR A 419 -35.09 6.06 -9.84
N THR A 420 -36.39 6.04 -9.50
CA THR A 420 -37.25 7.22 -9.58
C THR A 420 -36.76 8.34 -8.66
N GLN A 421 -36.35 8.03 -7.42
CA GLN A 421 -35.80 9.02 -6.50
C GLN A 421 -34.49 9.64 -7.02
N TYR A 422 -33.57 8.83 -7.54
CA TYR A 422 -32.33 9.33 -8.15
C TYR A 422 -32.60 10.23 -9.35
N GLN A 423 -33.49 9.81 -10.27
CA GLN A 423 -33.86 10.64 -11.43
C GLN A 423 -34.46 11.99 -11.00
N ASN A 424 -35.30 12.00 -9.97
CA ASN A 424 -35.87 13.23 -9.42
C ASN A 424 -34.81 14.14 -8.79
N ALA A 425 -33.82 13.59 -8.08
CA ALA A 425 -32.73 14.38 -7.52
C ALA A 425 -31.81 14.93 -8.63
N TRP A 426 -31.51 14.12 -9.64
CA TRP A 426 -30.62 14.50 -10.73
C TRP A 426 -31.23 15.47 -11.73
N SER A 427 -32.56 15.50 -11.89
CA SER A 427 -33.24 16.45 -12.77
C SER A 427 -33.15 17.90 -12.26
N ASN A 428 -32.92 18.10 -10.96
CA ASN A 428 -32.86 19.41 -10.32
C ASN A 428 -31.45 19.93 -10.05
N THR A 429 -30.42 19.11 -10.32
CA THR A 429 -29.04 19.41 -9.94
C THR A 429 -28.06 19.07 -11.07
N LYS A 430 -26.85 19.63 -11.04
CA LYS A 430 -25.70 19.20 -11.87
C LYS A 430 -24.41 19.20 -11.05
N PHE A 431 -23.36 18.54 -11.55
CA PHE A 431 -22.02 18.56 -10.96
C PHE A 431 -21.99 18.23 -9.46
N ALA A 432 -22.76 17.23 -9.06
CA ALA A 432 -22.85 16.80 -7.67
C ALA A 432 -21.57 16.06 -7.24
N GLN A 433 -21.07 16.37 -6.05
CA GLN A 433 -19.83 15.84 -5.48
C GLN A 433 -19.96 15.68 -3.97
N ASN A 434 -19.51 14.54 -3.43
CA ASN A 434 -19.45 14.27 -2.00
C ASN A 434 -18.01 14.44 -1.49
N ILE A 435 -17.71 15.54 -0.80
CA ILE A 435 -16.40 15.76 -0.19
C ILE A 435 -16.38 15.08 1.19
N ILE A 436 -15.85 13.86 1.25
CA ILE A 436 -15.77 13.06 2.49
C ILE A 436 -14.86 13.76 3.50
N GLN A 437 -15.44 14.12 4.64
CA GLN A 437 -14.74 14.66 5.80
C GLN A 437 -14.20 13.52 6.68
N LYS A 438 -15.02 12.49 6.90
CA LYS A 438 -14.71 11.37 7.80
C LYS A 438 -15.61 10.16 7.49
N ILE A 439 -15.06 8.96 7.60
CA ILE A 439 -15.84 7.71 7.71
C ILE A 439 -15.60 7.10 9.09
N GLN A 440 -16.59 7.23 9.97
CA GLN A 440 -16.54 6.70 11.32
C GLN A 440 -17.07 5.27 11.35
N ILE A 441 -16.32 4.37 11.97
CA ILE A 441 -16.76 3.00 12.24
C ILE A 441 -17.63 3.02 13.51
N VAL A 442 -18.87 2.54 13.42
CA VAL A 442 -19.74 2.34 14.58
C VAL A 442 -19.59 0.90 15.09
N ASN A 443 -19.58 -0.06 14.17
CA ASN A 443 -19.32 -1.48 14.41
C ASN A 443 -18.84 -2.12 13.08
N PRO A 444 -18.49 -3.43 13.04
CA PRO A 444 -17.90 -4.04 11.83
C PRO A 444 -18.70 -3.87 10.54
N THR A 445 -20.03 -3.72 10.62
CA THR A 445 -20.92 -3.57 9.46
C THR A 445 -21.61 -2.21 9.38
N THR A 446 -21.35 -1.28 10.30
CA THR A 446 -22.06 0.01 10.37
C THR A 446 -21.10 1.18 10.42
N TYR A 447 -21.34 2.16 9.54
CA TYR A 447 -20.47 3.31 9.34
C TYR A 447 -21.29 4.59 9.30
N ILE A 448 -20.70 5.70 9.75
CA ILE A 448 -21.26 7.04 9.58
C ILE A 448 -20.30 7.82 8.69
N LEU A 449 -20.80 8.26 7.56
CA LEU A 449 -20.14 9.08 6.57
C LEU A 449 -20.47 10.54 6.84
N TYR A 450 -19.44 11.36 7.05
CA TYR A 450 -19.55 12.82 7.11
C TYR A 450 -19.04 13.39 5.79
N THR A 451 -19.87 14.14 5.07
CA THR A 451 -19.49 14.80 3.81
C THR A 451 -19.81 16.29 3.83
N ASN A 452 -19.10 17.05 3.01
CA ASN A 452 -19.63 18.30 2.44
C ASN A 452 -20.11 17.99 1.03
N PHE A 453 -21.42 17.94 0.83
CA PHE A 453 -22.05 17.64 -0.45
C PHE A 453 -22.22 18.92 -1.26
N ARG A 454 -21.49 19.02 -2.37
CA ARG A 454 -21.51 20.17 -3.27
C ARG A 454 -22.27 19.84 -4.54
N PHE A 455 -23.14 20.72 -5.00
CA PHE A 455 -23.84 20.56 -6.28
C PHE A 455 -24.28 21.91 -6.85
N PHE A 456 -24.48 21.95 -8.16
CA PHE A 456 -25.10 23.09 -8.84
C PHE A 456 -26.63 22.94 -8.81
N ASP A 457 -27.32 23.86 -8.17
CA ASP A 457 -28.78 23.91 -8.11
C ASP A 457 -29.31 24.59 -9.37
N LEU A 458 -30.07 23.85 -10.20
CA LEU A 458 -30.56 24.36 -11.48
C LEU A 458 -31.63 25.45 -11.33
N LYS A 459 -32.38 25.43 -10.22
CA LYS A 459 -33.44 26.41 -9.95
C LYS A 459 -32.86 27.71 -9.41
N ALA A 460 -31.88 27.61 -8.52
CA ALA A 460 -31.22 28.77 -7.93
C ALA A 460 -30.11 29.35 -8.82
N GLY A 461 -29.61 28.59 -9.80
CA GLY A 461 -28.54 29.02 -10.70
C GLY A 461 -27.18 29.19 -10.01
N THR A 462 -26.95 28.50 -8.89
CA THR A 462 -25.73 28.63 -8.08
C THR A 462 -25.29 27.29 -7.50
N TYR A 463 -24.01 27.20 -7.14
CA TYR A 463 -23.51 26.10 -6.31
C TYR A 463 -24.04 26.21 -4.88
N LYS A 464 -24.28 25.05 -4.28
CA LYS A 464 -24.60 24.86 -2.87
C LYS A 464 -23.68 23.82 -2.26
N ASP A 465 -23.35 24.02 -1.00
CA ASP A 465 -22.51 23.15 -0.18
C ASP A 465 -23.28 22.80 1.09
N ILE A 466 -23.51 21.51 1.33
CA ILE A 466 -24.32 21.01 2.45
C ILE A 466 -23.50 20.00 3.24
N LYS A 467 -23.28 20.30 4.52
CA LYS A 467 -22.75 19.30 5.45
C LYS A 467 -23.79 18.19 5.64
N SER A 468 -23.38 16.95 5.43
CA SER A 468 -24.24 15.78 5.46
C SER A 468 -23.63 14.68 6.32
N GLU A 469 -24.50 13.98 7.05
CA GLU A 469 -24.14 12.84 7.88
C GLU A 469 -25.02 11.66 7.44
N VAL A 470 -24.40 10.61 6.91
CA VAL A 470 -25.11 9.47 6.31
C VAL A 470 -24.64 8.18 6.95
N LYS A 471 -25.57 7.42 7.52
CA LYS A 471 -25.28 6.09 8.04
C LYS A 471 -25.38 5.05 6.93
N PHE A 472 -24.38 4.17 6.85
CA PHE A 472 -24.35 2.97 6.02
C PHE A 472 -24.37 1.73 6.89
N VAL A 473 -25.22 0.76 6.55
CA VAL A 473 -25.25 -0.57 7.17
C VAL A 473 -25.06 -1.62 6.08
N PHE A 474 -24.12 -2.55 6.28
CA PHE A 474 -23.76 -3.61 5.34
C PHE A 474 -24.23 -4.99 5.83
N ASN A 475 -24.50 -5.90 4.89
CA ASN A 475 -24.57 -7.34 5.19
C ASN A 475 -23.16 -7.98 5.16
N LYS A 476 -23.09 -9.28 5.45
CA LYS A 476 -21.81 -10.03 5.48
C LYS A 476 -21.15 -10.12 4.11
N GLU A 477 -21.94 -9.99 3.04
CA GLU A 477 -21.50 -9.99 1.65
C GLU A 477 -21.06 -8.60 1.15
N GLY A 478 -21.09 -7.57 2.02
CA GLY A 478 -20.67 -6.21 1.69
C GLY A 478 -21.62 -5.39 0.83
N LYS A 479 -22.90 -5.78 0.78
CA LYS A 479 -23.98 -5.00 0.16
C LYS A 479 -24.67 -4.10 1.19
N ILE A 480 -25.08 -2.92 0.76
CA ILE A 480 -25.79 -1.94 1.57
C ILE A 480 -27.21 -2.46 1.86
N VAL A 481 -27.56 -2.60 3.14
CA VAL A 481 -28.90 -2.98 3.62
C VAL A 481 -29.67 -1.81 4.23
N GLU A 482 -28.98 -0.78 4.71
CA GLU A 482 -29.60 0.49 5.10
C GLU A 482 -28.67 1.67 4.74
N ILE A 483 -29.26 2.74 4.22
CA ILE A 483 -28.58 4.03 4.03
C ILE A 483 -29.54 5.16 4.37
N TYR A 484 -29.17 6.08 5.27
CA TYR A 484 -30.04 7.20 5.66
C TYR A 484 -29.27 8.32 6.39
N GLY A 485 -29.81 9.54 6.36
CA GLY A 485 -29.28 10.68 7.11
C GLY A 485 -29.41 10.51 8.63
N VAL A 486 -28.39 10.94 9.37
CA VAL A 486 -28.32 10.88 10.85
C VAL A 486 -28.75 12.20 11.49
#